data_AF-A0A1Y3N6I3-F1
#
_entry.id   AF-A0A1Y3N6I3-F1
#
_cell.length_a   1.000
_cell.length_b   1.000
_cell.length_c   1.000
_cell.angle_alpha   90.00
_cell.angle_beta   90.00
_cell.angle_gamma   90.00
#
_symmetry.space_group_name_H-M   'P 1'
#
loop_
_entity.id
_entity.type
_entity.pdbx_description
1 polymer ?
#
loop_
_entity_poly.entity_id
_entity_poly.type
_entity_poly.pdbx_seq_one_letter_code
_entity_poly.pdbx_strand_id
1 'polypeptide(L)'
;MSVLPGYKEGVSGGIIAGYNIGIDGNIPKEKVDACITAFKYLSSKEIQRKYFLIENIISGITSLYDDEEICENVPCETMKKIQPINRPSSKYYHFSDYVEKFENYVYQYLYGNEAVENVLEKIEDLTNIHRISFTKKDLNNELALIIFIFVVTFSFLMVGSLSLLFVKKYEKYFSYMSKDSWIILVCGLIILIIKIFDVDLIMVEEGKNFEICKLNNAFGAILLGLIYIEWGRRTVVQDIHIHVIAIYIDIFSTTLFYITTYGFRIYLPFYKMTENDEDILKMHTSSLSCSKSLESDNEKKSFVLKLRDYHNQSMKSSITNGYISGISSDINNHEKIYAIILINIY
;
A
#
# COMPACT_ATOMS: atom_id res chain seq x y z
N MET A 1 -37.43 0.83 12.85
CA MET A 1 -36.05 0.30 12.73
C MET A 1 -35.63 -0.31 14.05
N SER A 2 -35.05 -1.50 14.01
CA SER A 2 -34.37 -2.12 15.17
C SER A 2 -32.85 -1.97 15.01
N VAL A 3 -32.14 -1.95 16.13
CA VAL A 3 -30.67 -1.97 16.12
C VAL A 3 -30.21 -3.30 15.52
N LEU A 4 -29.30 -3.25 14.55
CA LEU A 4 -28.70 -4.45 13.96
C LEU A 4 -27.88 -5.18 15.04
N PRO A 5 -28.19 -6.45 15.34
CA PRO A 5 -27.51 -7.15 16.42
C PRO A 5 -26.05 -7.40 16.05
N GLY A 6 -25.15 -7.11 16.98
CA GLY A 6 -23.77 -7.57 16.93
C GLY A 6 -23.64 -9.00 17.45
N TYR A 7 -22.44 -9.57 17.31
CA TYR A 7 -22.16 -10.91 17.81
C TYR A 7 -22.15 -11.00 19.36
N LYS A 8 -21.81 -9.90 20.05
CA LYS A 8 -21.80 -9.83 21.52
C LYS A 8 -23.04 -9.13 22.03
N GLU A 9 -23.56 -9.59 23.17
CA GLU A 9 -24.65 -8.91 23.86
C GLU A 9 -24.27 -7.44 24.16
N GLY A 10 -25.21 -6.51 23.90
CA GLY A 10 -24.98 -5.08 24.04
C GLY A 10 -24.14 -4.43 22.94
N VAL A 11 -23.67 -5.20 21.95
CA VAL A 11 -22.96 -4.68 20.77
C VAL A 11 -23.92 -4.65 19.59
N SER A 12 -23.89 -3.55 18.84
CA SER A 12 -24.61 -3.41 17.57
C SER A 12 -23.63 -3.28 16.41
N GLY A 13 -23.98 -3.82 15.26
CA GLY A 13 -23.17 -3.67 14.04
C GLY A 13 -23.85 -2.75 13.03
N GLY A 14 -23.22 -1.65 12.67
CA GLY A 14 -23.72 -0.79 11.59
C GLY A 14 -22.58 -0.02 10.94
N ILE A 15 -22.46 -0.11 9.62
CA ILE A 15 -21.50 0.72 8.88
C ILE A 15 -22.12 2.10 8.69
N ILE A 16 -21.39 3.16 9.02
CA ILE A 16 -21.79 4.51 8.61
C ILE A 16 -21.54 4.64 7.11
N ALA A 17 -22.60 4.92 6.36
CA ALA A 17 -22.54 5.40 4.99
C ALA A 17 -23.18 6.78 4.95
N GLY A 18 -22.52 7.70 4.24
CA GLY A 18 -23.01 9.05 4.12
C GLY A 18 -22.35 9.86 3.02
N TYR A 19 -22.92 11.03 2.77
CA TYR A 19 -22.41 12.04 1.86
C TYR A 19 -21.47 12.95 2.62
N ASN A 20 -20.30 13.15 2.05
CA ASN A 20 -19.34 14.12 2.52
C ASN A 20 -19.40 15.33 1.60
N ILE A 21 -19.54 16.51 2.18
CA ILE A 21 -19.38 17.77 1.47
C ILE A 21 -17.92 18.21 1.68
N GLY A 22 -17.25 18.64 0.62
CA GLY A 22 -15.88 19.15 0.68
C GLY A 22 -15.74 20.43 -0.14
N ILE A 23 -14.78 21.27 0.24
CA ILE A 23 -14.41 22.47 -0.53
C ILE A 23 -13.21 22.10 -1.41
N ASP A 24 -13.30 22.32 -2.72
CA ASP A 24 -12.19 22.07 -3.64
C ASP A 24 -11.00 22.99 -3.31
N GLY A 25 -9.81 22.41 -3.20
CA GLY A 25 -8.57 23.16 -2.93
C GLY A 25 -8.13 24.07 -4.09
N ASN A 26 -8.72 23.91 -5.29
CA ASN A 26 -8.41 24.72 -6.47
C ASN A 26 -9.30 25.96 -6.63
N ILE A 27 -10.20 26.26 -5.67
CA ILE A 27 -11.03 27.46 -5.78
C ILE A 27 -10.20 28.76 -5.67
N PRO A 28 -10.58 29.83 -6.40
CA PRO A 28 -9.94 31.13 -6.24
C PRO A 28 -10.04 31.63 -4.79
N LYS A 29 -8.98 32.25 -4.28
CA LYS A 29 -8.89 32.68 -2.87
C LYS A 29 -10.03 33.61 -2.47
N GLU A 30 -10.46 34.48 -3.37
CA GLU A 30 -11.58 35.40 -3.17
C GLU A 30 -12.95 34.72 -2.99
N LYS A 31 -13.09 33.43 -3.34
CA LYS A 31 -14.33 32.65 -3.15
C LYS A 31 -14.31 31.75 -1.92
N VAL A 32 -13.15 31.57 -1.28
CA VAL A 32 -12.98 30.65 -0.15
C VAL A 32 -13.93 31.01 0.99
N ASP A 33 -14.05 32.28 1.36
CA ASP A 33 -14.91 32.73 2.46
C ASP A 33 -16.40 32.49 2.18
N ALA A 34 -16.83 32.70 0.93
CA ALA A 34 -18.19 32.41 0.51
C ALA A 34 -18.47 30.90 0.55
N CYS A 35 -17.53 30.07 0.09
CA CYS A 35 -17.63 28.61 0.17
C CYS A 35 -17.70 28.12 1.64
N ILE A 36 -16.87 28.67 2.54
CA ILE A 36 -16.91 28.36 3.97
C ILE A 36 -18.27 28.74 4.57
N THR A 37 -18.81 29.91 4.21
CA THR A 37 -20.11 30.37 4.69
C THR A 37 -21.23 29.45 4.23
N ALA A 38 -21.25 29.09 2.95
CA ALA A 38 -22.22 28.13 2.41
C ALA A 38 -22.09 26.76 3.08
N PHE A 39 -20.87 26.27 3.28
CA PHE A 39 -20.60 25.01 3.97
C PHE A 39 -21.13 25.02 5.40
N LYS A 40 -20.86 26.07 6.18
CA LYS A 40 -21.39 26.24 7.55
C LYS A 40 -22.91 26.26 7.58
N TYR A 41 -23.54 26.92 6.61
CA TYR A 41 -24.99 26.96 6.52
C TYR A 41 -25.59 25.59 6.20
N LEU A 42 -25.08 24.89 5.18
CA LEU A 42 -25.55 23.56 4.77
C LEU A 42 -25.35 22.49 5.85
N SER A 43 -24.33 22.65 6.68
CA SER A 43 -24.03 21.76 7.81
C SER A 43 -24.62 22.22 9.15
N SER A 44 -25.37 23.32 9.15
CA SER A 44 -25.99 23.83 10.38
C SER A 44 -27.05 22.86 10.92
N LYS A 45 -27.21 22.85 12.24
CA LYS A 45 -28.24 22.04 12.93
C LYS A 45 -29.64 22.33 12.39
N GLU A 46 -29.94 23.58 12.09
CA GLU A 46 -31.24 24.01 11.54
C GLU A 46 -31.51 23.40 10.17
N ILE A 47 -30.54 23.47 9.26
CA ILE A 47 -30.69 22.92 7.90
C ILE A 47 -30.73 21.40 7.93
N GLN A 48 -29.89 20.77 8.75
CA GLN A 48 -29.92 19.32 8.93
C GLN A 48 -31.24 18.83 9.55
N ARG A 49 -31.81 19.57 10.52
CA ARG A 49 -33.17 19.31 11.05
C ARG A 49 -34.22 19.37 9.94
N LYS A 50 -34.15 20.40 9.10
CA LYS A 50 -35.11 20.58 7.99
C LYS A 50 -35.02 19.43 6.99
N TYR A 51 -33.83 19.02 6.57
CA TYR A 51 -33.66 17.87 5.68
C TYR A 51 -34.13 16.57 6.32
N PHE A 52 -33.92 16.42 7.62
CA PHE A 52 -34.40 15.28 8.37
C PHE A 52 -35.93 15.17 8.33
N LEU A 53 -36.65 16.26 8.62
CA LEU A 53 -38.11 16.27 8.66
C LEU A 53 -38.78 16.13 7.28
N ILE A 54 -38.15 16.67 6.23
CA ILE A 54 -38.75 16.67 4.88
C ILE A 54 -38.39 15.39 4.10
N GLU A 55 -37.12 15.01 4.11
CA GLU A 55 -36.59 13.96 3.23
C GLU A 55 -36.23 12.68 3.99
N ASN A 56 -36.45 12.63 5.31
CA ASN A 56 -36.01 11.54 6.20
C ASN A 56 -34.49 11.28 6.12
N ILE A 57 -33.70 12.32 5.83
CA ILE A 57 -32.24 12.21 5.78
C ILE A 57 -31.67 12.22 7.21
N ILE A 58 -30.98 11.15 7.57
CA ILE A 58 -30.44 10.95 8.92
C ILE A 58 -29.21 11.83 9.12
N SER A 59 -29.22 12.66 10.17
CA SER A 59 -28.13 13.58 10.43
C SER A 59 -27.03 12.97 11.30
N GLY A 60 -25.76 13.30 11.03
CA GLY A 60 -24.65 13.02 11.95
C GLY A 60 -24.69 13.85 13.24
N ILE A 61 -25.56 14.86 13.35
CA ILE A 61 -25.65 15.74 14.52
C ILE A 61 -26.47 15.04 15.61
N THR A 62 -25.79 14.45 16.58
CA THR A 62 -26.42 13.66 17.65
C THR A 62 -27.46 14.43 18.46
N SER A 63 -27.25 15.74 18.67
CA SER A 63 -28.19 16.61 19.40
C SER A 63 -29.53 16.87 18.68
N LEU A 64 -29.70 16.40 17.44
CA LEU A 64 -31.01 16.39 16.77
C LEU A 64 -31.90 15.26 17.25
N TYR A 65 -31.33 14.17 17.78
CA TYR A 65 -32.12 13.06 18.33
C TYR A 65 -32.67 13.33 19.73
N ASP A 66 -32.42 14.50 20.28
CA ASP A 66 -33.04 15.00 21.52
C ASP A 66 -34.26 15.91 21.24
N ASP A 67 -34.54 16.20 19.97
CA ASP A 67 -35.66 17.05 19.55
C ASP A 67 -36.95 16.22 19.45
N GLU A 68 -37.96 16.58 20.23
CA GLU A 68 -39.23 15.83 20.32
C GLU A 68 -39.92 15.71 18.95
N GLU A 69 -39.91 16.77 18.13
CA GLU A 69 -40.54 16.77 16.79
C GLU A 69 -39.86 15.78 15.83
N ILE A 70 -38.53 15.63 15.95
CA ILE A 70 -37.78 14.64 15.17
C ILE A 70 -38.13 13.23 15.64
N CYS A 71 -38.21 13.03 16.95
CA CYS A 71 -38.42 11.72 17.56
C CYS A 71 -39.86 11.22 17.46
N GLU A 72 -40.83 12.09 17.15
CA GLU A 72 -42.18 11.69 16.75
C GLU A 72 -42.19 10.91 15.44
N ASN A 73 -41.27 11.22 14.52
CA ASN A 73 -41.24 10.63 13.18
C ASN A 73 -40.20 9.51 13.02
N VAL A 74 -39.16 9.49 13.87
CA VAL A 74 -38.05 8.53 13.77
C VAL A 74 -37.73 7.92 15.13
N PRO A 75 -37.38 6.62 15.22
CA PRO A 75 -36.99 5.98 16.47
C PRO A 75 -35.63 6.49 16.99
N CYS A 76 -35.60 7.69 17.58
CA CYS A 76 -34.40 8.32 18.14
C CYS A 76 -33.69 7.43 19.16
N GLU A 77 -34.43 6.71 20.00
CA GLU A 77 -33.87 5.78 20.98
C GLU A 77 -33.07 4.65 20.32
N THR A 78 -33.49 4.19 19.14
CA THR A 78 -32.72 3.25 18.34
C THR A 78 -31.48 3.93 17.78
N MET A 79 -31.62 5.11 17.19
CA MET A 79 -30.51 5.85 16.56
C MET A 79 -29.39 6.19 17.55
N LYS A 80 -29.74 6.61 18.77
CA LYS A 80 -28.77 6.89 19.86
C LYS A 80 -27.98 5.66 20.31
N LYS A 81 -28.52 4.46 20.10
CA LYS A 81 -27.90 3.19 20.49
C LYS A 81 -27.07 2.56 19.37
N ILE A 82 -27.12 3.08 18.15
CA ILE A 82 -26.28 2.60 17.05
C ILE A 82 -24.82 2.84 17.42
N GLN A 83 -24.02 1.78 17.37
CA GLN A 83 -22.57 1.83 17.49
C GLN A 83 -21.98 1.79 16.09
N PRO A 84 -21.70 2.96 15.50
CA PRO A 84 -21.22 3.00 14.14
C PRO A 84 -19.81 2.43 14.01
N ILE A 85 -19.59 1.74 12.90
CA ILE A 85 -18.30 1.21 12.49
C ILE A 85 -17.85 1.97 11.25
N ASN A 86 -16.61 2.45 11.29
CA ASN A 86 -16.03 3.11 10.14
C ASN A 86 -15.96 2.14 8.97
N ARG A 87 -16.41 2.59 7.80
CA ARG A 87 -16.20 1.87 6.55
C ARG A 87 -14.69 1.69 6.35
N PRO A 88 -14.20 0.46 6.04
CA PRO A 88 -12.81 0.26 5.69
C PRO A 88 -12.41 1.20 4.54
N SER A 89 -11.40 2.02 4.76
CA SER A 89 -10.82 2.89 3.75
C SER A 89 -9.37 2.49 3.53
N SER A 90 -8.99 2.25 2.28
CA SER A 90 -7.61 1.94 1.90
C SER A 90 -7.13 2.95 0.88
N LYS A 91 -5.84 3.30 0.93
CA LYS A 91 -5.19 4.06 -0.15
C LYS A 91 -4.98 3.20 -1.41
N TYR A 92 -5.10 1.87 -1.28
CA TYR A 92 -4.64 0.92 -2.28
C TYR A 92 -5.76 0.33 -3.14
N TYR A 93 -7.01 0.33 -2.67
CA TYR A 93 -8.14 -0.21 -3.43
C TYR A 93 -9.32 0.76 -3.43
N HIS A 94 -10.06 0.73 -4.54
CA HIS A 94 -11.37 1.35 -4.60
C HIS A 94 -12.35 0.52 -3.76
N PHE A 95 -13.12 1.22 -2.92
CA PHE A 95 -14.05 0.56 -2.01
C PHE A 95 -15.12 -0.26 -2.75
N SER A 96 -15.53 0.16 -3.95
CA SER A 96 -16.45 -0.59 -4.83
C SER A 96 -15.94 -1.99 -5.11
N ASP A 97 -14.68 -2.10 -5.54
CA ASP A 97 -14.08 -3.34 -5.98
C ASP A 97 -13.88 -4.30 -4.80
N TYR A 98 -13.54 -3.73 -3.64
CA TYR A 98 -13.48 -4.49 -2.39
C TYR A 98 -14.84 -5.08 -2.02
N VAL A 99 -15.91 -4.29 -2.05
CA VAL A 99 -17.26 -4.77 -1.72
C VAL A 99 -17.74 -5.83 -2.68
N GLU A 100 -17.55 -5.62 -3.99
CA GLU A 100 -17.93 -6.61 -5.00
C GLU A 100 -17.23 -7.95 -4.75
N LYS A 101 -15.91 -7.95 -4.51
CA LYS A 101 -15.15 -9.18 -4.21
C LYS A 101 -15.60 -9.81 -2.89
N PHE A 102 -15.78 -9.02 -1.85
CA PHE A 102 -16.24 -9.47 -0.55
C PHE A 102 -17.62 -10.14 -0.64
N GLU A 103 -18.59 -9.49 -1.29
CA GLU A 103 -19.94 -10.02 -1.51
C GLU A 103 -19.90 -11.31 -2.31
N ASN A 104 -19.10 -11.36 -3.38
CA ASN A 104 -18.94 -12.56 -4.18
C ASN A 104 -18.38 -13.74 -3.35
N TYR A 105 -17.39 -13.52 -2.49
CA TYR A 105 -16.88 -14.56 -1.59
C TYR A 105 -17.93 -15.01 -0.57
N VAL A 106 -18.70 -14.07 0.01
CA VAL A 106 -19.81 -14.40 0.90
C VAL A 106 -20.88 -15.22 0.18
N TYR A 107 -21.22 -14.88 -1.07
CA TYR A 107 -22.19 -15.63 -1.86
C TYR A 107 -21.69 -17.02 -2.26
N GLN A 108 -20.40 -17.19 -2.53
CA GLN A 108 -19.80 -18.52 -2.74
C GLN A 108 -19.98 -19.43 -1.51
N TYR A 109 -19.94 -18.87 -0.30
CA TYR A 109 -20.23 -19.61 0.92
C TYR A 109 -21.74 -19.86 1.13
N LEU A 110 -22.57 -18.83 0.95
CA LEU A 110 -24.01 -18.92 1.26
C LEU A 110 -24.79 -19.78 0.26
N TYR A 111 -24.42 -19.71 -1.03
CA TYR A 111 -25.15 -20.33 -2.13
C TYR A 111 -24.32 -21.33 -2.95
N GLY A 112 -22.99 -21.30 -2.79
CA GLY A 112 -22.09 -22.29 -3.36
C GLY A 112 -21.76 -23.41 -2.38
N ASN A 113 -20.76 -24.22 -2.75
CA ASN A 113 -20.24 -25.32 -1.93
C ASN A 113 -18.82 -25.02 -1.41
N GLU A 114 -18.46 -23.74 -1.32
CA GLU A 114 -17.12 -23.35 -0.87
C GLU A 114 -17.01 -23.49 0.66
N ALA A 115 -15.92 -24.11 1.13
CA ALA A 115 -15.66 -24.25 2.56
C ALA A 115 -15.48 -22.87 3.22
N VAL A 116 -15.96 -22.75 4.46
CA VAL A 116 -15.89 -21.52 5.26
C VAL A 116 -14.46 -21.03 5.39
N GLU A 117 -13.53 -21.95 5.63
CA GLU A 117 -12.10 -21.68 5.81
C GLU A 117 -11.54 -20.95 4.59
N ASN A 118 -11.85 -21.45 3.40
CA ASN A 118 -11.36 -20.90 2.14
C ASN A 118 -11.95 -19.51 1.88
N VAL A 119 -13.25 -19.32 2.16
CA VAL A 119 -13.90 -18.01 1.99
C VAL A 119 -13.33 -16.98 2.97
N LEU A 120 -13.09 -17.39 4.21
CA LEU A 120 -12.46 -16.53 5.21
C LEU A 120 -11.03 -16.15 4.83
N GLU A 121 -10.24 -17.10 4.34
CA GLU A 121 -8.88 -16.84 3.86
C GLU A 121 -8.91 -15.85 2.69
N LYS A 122 -9.81 -16.02 1.71
CA LYS A 122 -10.00 -15.07 0.62
C LYS A 122 -10.39 -13.66 1.12
N ILE A 123 -11.29 -13.56 2.10
CA ILE A 123 -11.70 -12.28 2.70
C ILE A 123 -10.54 -11.65 3.48
N GLU A 124 -9.78 -12.46 4.23
CA GLU A 124 -8.61 -12.01 4.97
C GLU A 124 -7.55 -11.46 4.01
N ASP A 125 -7.31 -12.18 2.90
CA ASP A 125 -6.37 -11.80 1.84
C ASP A 125 -6.75 -10.47 1.13
N LEU A 126 -8.05 -10.14 1.03
CA LEU A 126 -8.50 -8.85 0.50
C LEU A 126 -8.08 -7.66 1.39
N THR A 127 -7.87 -7.91 2.68
CA THR A 127 -7.68 -6.85 3.68
C THR A 127 -6.28 -6.77 4.21
N ASN A 128 -5.61 -7.91 4.32
CA ASN A 128 -4.24 -7.98 4.79
C ASN A 128 -3.28 -7.58 3.66
N ILE A 129 -2.28 -6.77 4.02
CA ILE A 129 -1.14 -6.51 3.16
C ILE A 129 -0.16 -7.65 3.42
N HIS A 130 -0.08 -8.58 2.48
CA HIS A 130 0.89 -9.67 2.57
C HIS A 130 2.26 -9.10 2.27
N ARG A 131 3.05 -8.90 3.34
CA ARG A 131 4.47 -8.64 3.20
C ARG A 131 5.12 -9.92 2.73
N ILE A 132 5.73 -9.87 1.55
CA ILE A 132 6.65 -10.92 1.11
C ILE A 132 7.87 -10.83 2.03
N SER A 133 7.83 -11.55 3.15
CA SER A 133 8.96 -11.66 4.06
C SER A 133 9.92 -12.70 3.50
N PHE A 134 11.17 -12.33 3.26
CA PHE A 134 12.22 -13.20 2.72
C PHE A 134 12.68 -14.30 3.72
N THR A 135 11.80 -14.87 4.54
CA THR A 135 12.21 -15.61 5.74
C THR A 135 12.15 -17.12 5.61
N LYS A 136 11.67 -17.70 4.50
CA LYS A 136 11.63 -19.17 4.34
C LYS A 136 11.90 -19.60 2.91
N LYS A 137 13.09 -20.19 2.67
CA LYS A 137 13.45 -21.11 1.56
C LYS A 137 13.09 -20.75 0.11
N ASP A 138 12.53 -19.58 -0.15
CA ASP A 138 12.25 -19.15 -1.51
C ASP A 138 13.56 -18.80 -2.20
N LEU A 139 13.75 -19.30 -3.43
CA LEU A 139 14.91 -19.01 -4.27
C LEU A 139 15.16 -17.48 -4.41
N ASN A 140 14.08 -16.70 -4.32
CA ASN A 140 14.10 -15.24 -4.33
C ASN A 140 14.84 -14.63 -3.13
N ASN A 141 14.85 -15.31 -1.97
CA ASN A 141 15.62 -14.87 -0.80
C ASN A 141 17.12 -15.06 -1.02
N GLU A 142 17.54 -16.20 -1.57
CA GLU A 142 18.96 -16.41 -1.88
C GLU A 142 19.47 -15.38 -2.87
N LEU A 143 18.66 -15.07 -3.89
CA LEU A 143 19.00 -14.05 -4.88
C LEU A 143 19.03 -12.63 -4.29
N ALA A 144 18.01 -12.25 -3.49
CA ALA A 144 18.00 -10.96 -2.81
C ALA A 144 19.21 -10.80 -1.88
N LEU A 145 19.58 -11.86 -1.17
CA LEU A 145 20.74 -11.91 -0.30
C LEU A 145 22.05 -11.80 -1.10
N ILE A 146 22.16 -12.47 -2.26
CA ILE A 146 23.32 -12.34 -3.16
C ILE A 146 23.45 -10.89 -3.66
N ILE A 147 22.35 -10.27 -4.12
CA ILE A 147 22.40 -8.87 -4.58
C ILE A 147 22.76 -7.94 -3.42
N PHE A 148 22.21 -8.18 -2.22
CA PHE A 148 22.53 -7.39 -1.04
C PHE A 148 24.03 -7.49 -0.67
N ILE A 149 24.59 -8.70 -0.61
CA ILE A 149 26.03 -8.91 -0.37
C ILE A 149 26.86 -8.21 -1.44
N PHE A 150 26.44 -8.31 -2.71
CA PHE A 150 27.12 -7.65 -3.82
C PHE A 150 27.13 -6.12 -3.65
N VAL A 151 25.98 -5.49 -3.37
CA VAL A 151 25.85 -4.05 -3.13
C VAL A 151 26.72 -3.58 -1.97
N VAL A 152 26.70 -4.31 -0.85
CA VAL A 152 27.50 -3.99 0.34
C VAL A 152 29.00 -4.10 0.02
N THR A 153 29.42 -5.20 -0.61
CA THR A 153 30.83 -5.42 -0.99
C THR A 153 31.32 -4.34 -1.94
N PHE A 154 30.53 -3.99 -2.95
CA PHE A 154 30.89 -2.95 -3.91
C PHE A 154 30.99 -1.57 -3.26
N SER A 155 30.10 -1.27 -2.31
CA SER A 155 30.15 -0.03 -1.52
C SER A 155 31.44 0.05 -0.69
N PHE A 156 31.85 -1.04 -0.04
CA PHE A 156 33.12 -1.09 0.69
C PHE A 156 34.35 -0.92 -0.22
N LEU A 157 34.34 -1.53 -1.41
CA LEU A 157 35.42 -1.34 -2.40
C LEU A 157 35.51 0.12 -2.86
N MET A 158 34.37 0.78 -3.09
CA MET A 158 34.35 2.20 -3.45
C MET A 158 34.84 3.11 -2.32
N VAL A 159 34.45 2.87 -1.07
CA VAL A 159 34.99 3.61 0.07
C VAL A 159 36.50 3.34 0.24
N GLY A 160 36.92 2.09 0.07
CA GLY A 160 38.33 1.69 0.13
C GLY A 160 39.18 2.39 -0.92
N SER A 161 38.65 2.60 -2.13
CA SER A 161 39.37 3.29 -3.20
C SER A 161 39.70 4.76 -2.87
N LEU A 162 38.89 5.42 -2.02
CA LEU A 162 39.18 6.79 -1.54
C LEU A 162 40.48 6.88 -0.74
N SER A 163 40.93 5.77 -0.12
CA SER A 163 42.23 5.76 0.58
C SER A 163 43.42 5.99 -0.36
N LEU A 164 43.31 5.61 -1.63
CA LEU A 164 44.36 5.80 -2.64
C LEU A 164 44.61 7.28 -2.97
N LEU A 165 43.61 8.16 -2.76
CA LEU A 165 43.73 9.62 -2.95
C LEU A 165 44.75 10.26 -1.99
N PHE A 166 45.05 9.61 -0.87
CA PHE A 166 45.95 10.13 0.15
C PHE A 166 47.38 9.60 0.03
N VAL A 167 47.61 8.64 -0.88
CA VAL A 167 48.94 8.07 -1.10
C VAL A 167 49.69 8.92 -2.13
N LYS A 168 50.77 9.59 -1.69
CA LYS A 168 51.60 10.48 -2.54
C LYS A 168 52.05 9.85 -3.86
N LYS A 169 52.29 8.53 -3.87
CA LYS A 169 52.69 7.78 -5.08
C LYS A 169 51.65 7.86 -6.20
N TYR A 170 50.36 7.98 -5.85
CA TYR A 170 49.26 7.98 -6.82
C TYR A 170 48.71 9.38 -7.12
N GLU A 171 49.19 10.43 -6.45
CA GLU A 171 48.65 11.79 -6.57
C GLU A 171 48.63 12.32 -8.01
N LYS A 172 49.63 11.96 -8.83
CA LYS A 172 49.68 12.36 -10.24
C LYS A 172 48.48 11.84 -11.05
N TYR A 173 48.01 10.62 -10.77
CA TYR A 173 46.88 10.01 -11.47
C TYR A 173 45.53 10.62 -11.08
N PHE A 174 45.43 11.16 -9.86
CA PHE A 174 44.20 11.78 -9.34
C PHE A 174 44.20 13.31 -9.46
N SER A 175 45.23 13.91 -10.06
CA SER A 175 45.40 15.37 -10.17
C SER A 175 44.33 16.08 -11.01
N TYR A 176 43.53 15.34 -11.78
CA TYR A 176 42.51 15.91 -12.65
C TYR A 176 41.27 16.44 -11.90
N MET A 177 41.03 15.95 -10.67
CA MET A 177 39.86 16.33 -9.87
C MET A 177 40.28 16.50 -8.40
N SER A 178 39.70 17.49 -7.73
CA SER A 178 40.01 17.75 -6.32
C SER A 178 39.63 16.55 -5.44
N LYS A 179 40.35 16.35 -4.33
CA LYS A 179 40.09 15.25 -3.39
C LYS A 179 38.66 15.30 -2.86
N ASP A 180 38.15 16.50 -2.57
CA ASP A 180 36.79 16.72 -2.09
C ASP A 180 35.75 16.32 -3.14
N SER A 181 35.97 16.69 -4.41
CA SER A 181 35.09 16.29 -5.52
C SER A 181 35.04 14.78 -5.70
N TRP A 182 36.16 14.09 -5.55
CA TRP A 182 36.22 12.63 -5.59
C TRP A 182 35.41 11.97 -4.47
N ILE A 183 35.55 12.49 -3.24
CA ILE A 183 34.79 11.99 -2.09
C ILE A 183 33.29 12.18 -2.33
N ILE A 184 32.87 13.37 -2.79
CA ILE A 184 31.46 13.65 -3.10
C ILE A 184 30.94 12.70 -4.19
N LEU A 185 31.72 12.47 -5.25
CA LEU A 185 31.35 11.56 -6.34
C LEU A 185 31.12 10.13 -5.82
N VAL A 186 32.06 9.59 -5.06
CA VAL A 186 31.96 8.22 -4.51
C VAL A 186 30.77 8.11 -3.54
N CYS A 187 30.58 9.09 -2.65
CA CYS A 187 29.42 9.12 -1.76
C CYS A 187 28.09 9.14 -2.55
N GLY A 188 28.00 9.95 -3.60
CA GLY A 188 26.83 9.99 -4.49
C GLY A 188 26.54 8.64 -5.15
N LEU A 189 27.58 7.97 -5.66
CA LEU A 189 27.45 6.64 -6.26
C LEU A 189 26.97 5.59 -5.25
N ILE A 190 27.47 5.62 -4.01
CA ILE A 190 27.00 4.71 -2.94
C ILE A 190 25.50 4.93 -2.66
N ILE A 191 25.07 6.19 -2.51
CA ILE A 191 23.65 6.51 -2.28
C ILE A 191 22.78 6.00 -3.43
N LEU A 192 23.26 6.13 -4.67
CA LEU A 192 22.53 5.64 -5.85
C LEU A 192 22.42 4.12 -5.87
N ILE A 193 23.50 3.39 -5.53
CA ILE A 193 23.46 1.93 -5.44
C ILE A 193 22.50 1.47 -4.33
N ILE A 194 22.48 2.15 -3.19
CA ILE A 194 21.55 1.84 -2.09
C ILE A 194 20.09 2.05 -2.54
N LYS A 195 19.83 3.05 -3.40
CA LYS A 195 18.50 3.39 -3.91
C LYS A 195 18.03 2.54 -5.10
N ILE A 196 18.75 1.48 -5.48
CA ILE A 196 18.34 0.59 -6.58
C ILE A 196 17.01 -0.12 -6.30
N PHE A 197 16.65 -0.30 -5.02
CA PHE A 197 15.41 -0.93 -4.61
C PHE A 197 14.40 0.14 -4.20
N ASP A 198 13.35 0.33 -5.00
CA ASP A 198 12.15 1.02 -4.55
C ASP A 198 11.09 -0.03 -4.20
N VAL A 199 10.43 0.15 -3.06
CA VAL A 199 9.39 -0.75 -2.61
C VAL A 199 8.06 -0.24 -3.15
N ASP A 200 7.58 -0.86 -4.23
CA ASP A 200 6.26 -0.56 -4.77
C ASP A 200 5.24 -1.55 -4.20
N LEU A 201 4.08 -1.05 -3.78
CA LEU A 201 2.95 -1.93 -3.48
C LEU A 201 2.23 -2.23 -4.80
N ILE A 202 2.13 -3.51 -5.18
CA ILE A 202 1.42 -3.93 -6.38
C ILE A 202 0.27 -4.83 -5.96
N MET A 203 -0.94 -4.36 -6.26
CA MET A 203 -2.14 -5.14 -6.12
C MET A 203 -2.21 -6.13 -7.30
N VAL A 204 -2.31 -7.43 -7.00
CA VAL A 204 -2.52 -8.45 -8.03
C VAL A 204 -4.03 -8.63 -8.21
N GLU A 205 -4.48 -8.69 -9.47
CA GLU A 205 -5.90 -8.70 -9.84
C GLU A 205 -6.71 -9.83 -9.17
N GLU A 206 -6.05 -10.93 -8.79
CA GLU A 206 -6.64 -12.12 -8.17
C GLU A 206 -7.03 -11.97 -6.69
N GLY A 207 -6.99 -10.76 -6.13
CA GLY A 207 -7.57 -10.47 -4.81
C GLY A 207 -6.61 -10.59 -3.62
N LYS A 208 -5.30 -10.72 -3.89
CA LYS A 208 -4.27 -10.66 -2.86
C LYS A 208 -3.48 -9.34 -2.98
N ASN A 209 -3.32 -8.67 -1.85
CA ASN A 209 -2.54 -7.43 -1.78
C ASN A 209 -1.08 -7.78 -1.45
N PHE A 210 -0.17 -7.55 -2.39
CA PHE A 210 1.26 -7.81 -2.19
C PHE A 210 2.08 -6.51 -2.20
N GLU A 211 3.10 -6.49 -1.36
CA GLU A 211 4.19 -5.52 -1.44
C GLU A 211 5.30 -6.11 -2.30
N ILE A 212 5.52 -5.56 -3.51
CA ILE A 212 6.50 -6.08 -4.48
C ILE A 212 7.56 -5.01 -4.73
N CYS A 213 8.79 -5.26 -4.25
CA CYS A 213 9.91 -4.39 -4.57
C CYS A 213 10.15 -4.35 -6.09
N LYS A 214 9.91 -3.19 -6.72
CA LYS A 214 10.20 -2.96 -8.13
C LYS A 214 11.54 -2.27 -8.26
N LEU A 215 12.43 -2.90 -9.02
CA LEU A 215 13.64 -2.25 -9.52
C LEU A 215 13.25 -1.24 -10.59
N ASN A 216 12.88 -0.01 -10.19
CA ASN A 216 12.45 1.02 -11.14
C ASN A 216 13.34 2.26 -11.11
N ASN A 217 14.65 2.09 -10.89
CA ASN A 217 15.56 3.22 -10.81
C ASN A 217 16.14 3.61 -12.17
N ALA A 218 15.31 4.25 -13.01
CA ALA A 218 15.75 4.90 -14.26
C ALA A 218 16.82 5.99 -14.02
N PHE A 219 16.88 6.52 -12.80
CA PHE A 219 17.84 7.56 -12.39
C PHE A 219 19.28 7.04 -12.40
N GLY A 220 19.51 5.77 -12.06
CA GLY A 220 20.83 5.15 -12.14
C GLY A 220 21.37 5.12 -13.57
N ALA A 221 20.52 4.80 -14.55
CA ALA A 221 20.89 4.74 -15.96
C ALA A 221 21.17 6.14 -16.56
N ILE A 222 20.35 7.13 -16.22
CA ILE A 222 20.53 8.53 -16.68
C ILE A 222 21.84 9.11 -16.15
N LEU A 223 22.16 8.85 -14.88
CA LEU A 223 23.35 9.41 -14.24
C LEU A 223 24.65 8.75 -14.73
N LEU A 224 24.63 7.44 -15.03
CA LEU A 224 25.70 6.77 -15.76
C LEU A 224 25.92 7.39 -17.15
N GLY A 225 24.83 7.71 -17.86
CA GLY A 225 24.90 8.42 -19.14
C GLY A 225 25.53 9.82 -19.03
N LEU A 226 25.21 10.58 -17.98
CA LEU A 226 25.78 11.90 -17.74
C LEU A 226 27.27 11.84 -17.38
N ILE A 227 27.68 10.87 -16.55
CA ILE A 227 29.10 10.62 -16.25
C ILE A 227 29.86 10.29 -17.54
N TYR A 228 29.27 9.47 -18.42
CA TYR A 228 29.86 9.09 -19.71
C TYR A 228 30.03 10.28 -20.66
N ILE A 229 29.03 11.18 -20.72
CA ILE A 229 29.08 12.39 -21.55
C ILE A 229 30.14 13.38 -21.04
N GLU A 230 30.22 13.58 -19.72
CA GLU A 230 31.19 14.49 -19.10
C GLU A 230 32.64 13.96 -19.28
N TRP A 231 32.84 12.65 -19.14
CA TRP A 231 34.13 11.99 -19.38
C TRP A 231 34.56 12.04 -20.84
N GLY A 232 33.63 11.91 -21.79
CA GLY A 232 33.92 11.96 -23.22
C GLY A 232 34.46 13.31 -23.73
N ARG A 233 34.30 14.40 -22.97
CA ARG A 233 34.56 15.76 -23.48
C ARG A 233 35.96 16.33 -23.17
N ARG A 234 36.79 15.70 -22.33
CA ARG A 234 37.99 16.39 -21.77
C ARG A 234 39.37 15.76 -21.96
N THR A 235 39.53 14.51 -22.41
CA THR A 235 40.88 13.89 -22.50
C THR A 235 41.07 13.01 -23.72
N VAL A 236 41.51 13.60 -24.84
CA VAL A 236 41.67 12.85 -26.12
C VAL A 236 43.11 12.45 -26.45
N VAL A 237 44.17 12.99 -25.82
CA VAL A 237 45.51 12.86 -26.47
C VAL A 237 46.57 12.04 -25.73
N GLN A 238 46.45 11.68 -24.45
CA GLN A 238 47.52 10.88 -23.79
C GLN A 238 47.12 9.68 -22.92
N ASP A 239 45.83 9.37 -22.76
CA ASP A 239 45.42 8.19 -21.96
C ASP A 239 44.63 7.15 -22.76
N ILE A 240 44.91 7.00 -24.05
CA ILE A 240 44.22 6.03 -24.92
C ILE A 240 44.32 4.61 -24.35
N HIS A 241 45.46 4.17 -23.80
CA HIS A 241 45.57 2.81 -23.25
C HIS A 241 44.78 2.61 -21.95
N ILE A 242 44.75 3.62 -21.07
CA ILE A 242 43.99 3.54 -19.81
C ILE A 242 42.49 3.67 -20.10
N HIS A 243 42.10 4.53 -21.04
CA HIS A 243 40.72 4.65 -21.50
C HIS A 243 40.27 3.38 -22.21
N VAL A 244 41.11 2.76 -23.05
CA VAL A 244 40.79 1.49 -23.71
C VAL A 244 40.59 0.38 -22.67
N ILE A 245 41.43 0.27 -21.64
CA ILE A 245 41.25 -0.71 -20.56
C ILE A 245 40.00 -0.42 -19.75
N ALA A 246 39.74 0.84 -19.39
CA ALA A 246 38.53 1.24 -18.67
C ALA A 246 37.25 0.96 -19.50
N ILE A 247 37.27 1.27 -20.80
CA ILE A 247 36.19 0.95 -21.74
C ILE A 247 36.00 -0.56 -21.85
N TYR A 248 37.06 -1.37 -21.89
CA TYR A 248 36.92 -2.83 -21.90
C TYR A 248 36.30 -3.37 -20.60
N ILE A 249 36.66 -2.80 -19.45
CA ILE A 249 36.07 -3.18 -18.14
C ILE A 249 34.61 -2.74 -18.06
N ASP A 250 34.26 -1.55 -18.55
CA ASP A 250 32.88 -1.06 -18.61
C ASP A 250 32.04 -1.86 -19.59
N ILE A 251 32.54 -2.16 -20.79
CA ILE A 251 31.85 -3.03 -21.75
C ILE A 251 31.65 -4.42 -21.15
N PHE A 252 32.67 -4.99 -20.52
CA PHE A 252 32.57 -6.31 -19.90
C PHE A 252 31.55 -6.32 -18.75
N SER A 253 31.59 -5.33 -17.85
CA SER A 253 30.65 -5.23 -16.73
C SER A 253 29.22 -4.96 -17.20
N THR A 254 29.03 -4.10 -18.21
CA THR A 254 27.72 -3.82 -18.80
C THR A 254 27.16 -5.05 -19.53
N THR A 255 28.02 -5.78 -20.25
CA THR A 255 27.62 -7.03 -20.92
C THR A 255 27.26 -8.11 -19.92
N LEU A 256 28.04 -8.26 -18.84
CA LEU A 256 27.74 -9.20 -17.77
C LEU A 256 26.42 -8.85 -17.08
N PHE A 257 26.23 -7.57 -16.75
CA PHE A 257 24.99 -7.06 -16.16
C PHE A 257 23.78 -7.29 -17.07
N TYR A 258 23.94 -7.02 -18.38
CA TYR A 258 22.92 -7.29 -19.39
C TYR A 258 22.59 -8.78 -19.46
N ILE A 259 23.58 -9.67 -19.53
CA ILE A 259 23.37 -11.12 -19.53
C ILE A 259 22.65 -11.57 -18.26
N THR A 260 23.04 -11.08 -17.07
CA THR A 260 22.32 -11.44 -15.84
C THR A 260 20.89 -10.91 -15.83
N THR A 261 20.66 -9.68 -16.25
CA THR A 261 19.31 -9.06 -16.19
C THR A 261 18.38 -9.64 -17.25
N TYR A 262 18.87 -9.84 -18.48
CA TYR A 262 18.09 -10.43 -19.57
C TYR A 262 17.95 -11.95 -19.43
N GLY A 263 19.01 -12.62 -19.00
CA GLY A 263 18.95 -14.02 -18.61
C GLY A 263 17.91 -14.24 -17.51
N PHE A 264 17.83 -13.33 -16.53
CA PHE A 264 16.80 -13.35 -15.49
C PHE A 264 15.39 -13.16 -16.05
N ARG A 265 15.17 -12.19 -16.95
CA ARG A 265 13.86 -11.99 -17.59
C ARG A 265 13.39 -13.18 -18.42
N ILE A 266 14.30 -13.92 -19.04
CA ILE A 266 13.97 -15.13 -19.83
C ILE A 266 13.81 -16.34 -18.91
N TYR A 267 14.58 -16.45 -17.82
CA TYR A 267 14.54 -17.59 -16.92
C TYR A 267 13.28 -17.60 -16.02
N LEU A 268 12.84 -16.43 -15.54
CA LEU A 268 11.71 -16.32 -14.60
C LEU A 268 10.39 -16.91 -15.12
N PRO A 269 9.98 -16.66 -16.39
CA PRO A 269 8.77 -17.24 -16.96
C PRO A 269 8.83 -18.76 -17.09
N PHE A 270 9.99 -19.31 -17.47
CA PHE A 270 10.18 -20.76 -17.60
C PHE A 270 10.10 -21.46 -16.25
N TYR A 271 10.64 -20.86 -15.18
CA TYR A 271 10.57 -21.44 -13.84
C TYR A 271 9.15 -21.41 -13.27
N LYS A 272 8.43 -20.29 -13.43
CA LYS A 272 7.05 -20.16 -12.94
C LYS A 272 6.10 -21.17 -13.58
N MET A 273 6.39 -21.62 -14.81
CA MET A 273 5.64 -22.65 -15.51
C MET A 273 5.82 -24.04 -14.87
N THR A 274 7.04 -24.39 -14.45
CA THR A 274 7.33 -25.68 -13.78
C THR A 274 6.72 -25.80 -12.36
N GLU A 275 6.59 -24.70 -11.62
CA GLU A 275 6.00 -24.71 -10.27
C GLU A 275 4.48 -24.89 -10.30
N ASN A 276 3.80 -24.20 -11.23
CA ASN A 276 2.35 -24.37 -11.44
C ASN A 276 1.99 -25.81 -11.87
N ASP A 277 2.83 -26.46 -12.68
CA ASP A 277 2.60 -27.84 -13.12
C ASP A 277 2.71 -28.84 -11.95
N GLU A 278 3.59 -28.58 -10.96
CA GLU A 278 3.69 -29.41 -9.76
C GLU A 278 2.49 -29.28 -8.82
N ASP A 279 1.96 -28.06 -8.65
CA ASP A 279 0.83 -27.81 -7.76
C ASP A 279 -0.49 -28.30 -8.37
N ILE A 280 -0.66 -28.18 -9.70
CA ILE A 280 -1.79 -28.80 -10.43
C ILE A 280 -1.76 -30.34 -10.27
N LEU A 281 -0.56 -30.95 -10.30
CA LEU A 281 -0.41 -32.39 -10.11
C LEU A 281 -0.75 -32.83 -8.68
N LYS A 282 -0.37 -32.05 -7.66
CA LYS A 282 -0.72 -32.31 -6.26
C LYS A 282 -2.22 -32.13 -5.99
N MET A 283 -2.85 -31.12 -6.58
CA MET A 283 -4.30 -30.89 -6.47
C MET A 283 -5.11 -32.05 -7.03
N HIS A 284 -4.76 -32.55 -8.23
CA HIS A 284 -5.43 -33.70 -8.83
C HIS A 284 -5.27 -34.99 -8.02
N THR A 285 -4.16 -35.13 -7.29
CA THR A 285 -3.92 -36.31 -6.45
C THR A 285 -4.72 -36.24 -5.14
N SER A 286 -4.96 -35.04 -4.60
CA SER A 286 -5.76 -34.82 -3.38
C SER A 286 -7.27 -34.82 -3.59
N SER A 287 -7.77 -34.50 -4.79
CA SER A 287 -9.22 -34.46 -5.08
C SER A 287 -9.87 -35.85 -5.24
N LEU A 288 -9.08 -36.93 -5.27
CA LEU A 288 -9.57 -38.30 -5.38
C LEU A 288 -9.96 -38.93 -4.03
N SER A 289 -9.75 -38.24 -2.90
CA SER A 289 -10.01 -38.79 -1.56
C SER A 289 -10.88 -37.89 -0.68
N CYS A 290 -12.09 -37.52 -1.12
CA CYS A 290 -13.11 -37.15 -0.14
C CYS A 290 -14.54 -37.30 -0.66
N SER A 291 -15.17 -38.41 -0.27
CA SER A 291 -16.62 -38.51 -0.11
C SER A 291 -16.90 -38.88 1.34
N LYS A 292 -17.51 -37.96 2.09
CA LYS A 292 -18.42 -38.23 3.20
C LYS A 292 -19.07 -36.92 3.68
N SER A 293 -20.33 -36.77 3.31
CA SER A 293 -21.25 -35.73 3.76
C SER A 293 -21.89 -36.15 5.08
N LEU A 294 -21.60 -35.44 6.17
CA LEU A 294 -22.45 -35.30 7.38
C LEU A 294 -21.75 -34.42 8.45
N GLU A 295 -21.28 -33.21 8.08
CA GLU A 295 -20.64 -32.28 9.04
C GLU A 295 -21.03 -30.80 8.85
N SER A 296 -22.12 -30.54 8.11
CA SER A 296 -22.56 -29.19 7.69
C SER A 296 -22.94 -28.23 8.83
N ASP A 297 -23.42 -28.71 9.98
CA ASP A 297 -23.97 -27.83 11.03
C ASP A 297 -22.95 -27.34 12.05
N ASN A 298 -21.85 -28.06 12.25
CA ASN A 298 -20.75 -27.60 13.11
C ASN A 298 -19.83 -26.60 12.37
N GLU A 299 -19.66 -26.76 11.06
CA GLU A 299 -18.89 -25.82 10.24
C GLU A 299 -19.55 -24.44 10.14
N LYS A 300 -20.89 -24.39 10.04
CA LYS A 300 -21.62 -23.10 10.05
C LYS A 300 -21.40 -22.31 11.35
N LYS A 301 -21.36 -23.00 12.50
CA LYS A 301 -21.03 -22.35 13.78
C LYS A 301 -19.56 -21.90 13.83
N SER A 302 -18.64 -22.69 13.28
CA SER A 302 -17.22 -22.34 13.18
C SER A 302 -16.98 -21.06 12.34
N PHE A 303 -17.68 -20.93 11.21
CA PHE A 303 -17.59 -19.75 10.34
C PHE A 303 -17.95 -18.44 11.05
N VAL A 304 -19.09 -18.44 11.75
CA VAL A 304 -19.57 -17.28 12.51
C VAL A 304 -18.55 -16.88 13.58
N LEU A 305 -17.87 -17.84 14.20
CA LEU A 305 -16.84 -17.59 15.22
C LEU A 305 -15.55 -17.01 14.64
N LYS A 306 -15.15 -17.40 13.42
CA LYS A 306 -13.95 -16.86 12.77
C LYS A 306 -14.19 -15.47 12.16
N LEU A 307 -15.34 -15.23 11.51
CA LEU A 307 -15.75 -13.88 11.08
C LEU A 307 -15.79 -12.89 12.25
N ARG A 308 -16.23 -13.36 13.43
CA ARG A 308 -16.20 -12.63 14.69
C ARG A 308 -14.78 -12.20 15.09
N ASP A 309 -13.82 -13.11 15.04
CA ASP A 309 -12.46 -12.83 15.50
C ASP A 309 -11.77 -11.81 14.58
N TYR A 310 -12.05 -11.91 13.28
CA TYR A 310 -11.64 -10.94 12.28
C TYR A 310 -12.19 -9.52 12.54
N HIS A 311 -13.50 -9.40 12.75
CA HIS A 311 -14.14 -8.10 13.03
C HIS A 311 -13.62 -7.46 14.34
N ASN A 312 -13.34 -8.26 15.38
CA ASN A 312 -12.78 -7.75 16.64
C ASN A 312 -11.33 -7.26 16.49
N GLN A 313 -10.53 -7.89 15.62
CA GLN A 313 -9.16 -7.45 15.35
C GLN A 313 -9.13 -6.10 14.59
N SER A 314 -10.03 -5.89 13.63
CA SER A 314 -10.14 -4.59 12.93
C SER A 314 -10.65 -3.46 13.84
N MET A 315 -11.53 -3.76 14.80
CA MET A 315 -11.94 -2.81 15.83
C MET A 315 -10.78 -2.42 16.75
N LYS A 316 -9.93 -3.38 17.12
CA LYS A 316 -8.80 -3.11 18.02
C LYS A 316 -7.72 -2.25 17.35
N SER A 317 -7.51 -2.40 16.04
CA SER A 317 -6.57 -1.57 15.28
C SER A 317 -7.10 -0.15 15.01
N SER A 318 -8.41 0.00 14.84
CA SER A 318 -9.06 1.32 14.65
C SER A 318 -9.13 2.14 15.94
N ILE A 319 -9.32 1.51 17.12
CA ILE A 319 -9.29 2.21 18.42
C ILE A 319 -7.91 2.83 18.70
N THR A 320 -6.81 2.17 18.30
CA THR A 320 -5.45 2.72 18.44
C THR A 320 -5.13 3.89 17.50
N ASN A 321 -5.88 4.05 16.41
CA ASN A 321 -5.68 5.13 15.43
C ASN A 321 -6.76 6.23 15.49
N GLY A 322 -7.87 6.00 16.21
CA GLY A 322 -9.05 6.86 16.20
C GLY A 322 -9.11 7.99 17.23
N TYR A 323 -8.08 8.15 18.07
CA TYR A 323 -8.05 9.17 19.13
C TYR A 323 -7.15 10.38 18.81
N ILE A 324 -7.02 10.78 17.55
CA ILE A 324 -6.53 12.12 17.18
C ILE A 324 -7.29 12.62 15.94
N SER A 325 -8.54 13.03 16.13
CA SER A 325 -9.19 14.04 15.27
C SER A 325 -9.82 15.12 16.15
N GLY A 326 -9.04 15.58 17.14
CA GLY A 326 -9.27 16.88 17.75
C GLY A 326 -8.91 17.95 16.72
N ILE A 327 -9.82 18.91 16.53
CA ILE A 327 -9.59 20.14 15.77
C ILE A 327 -8.35 20.82 16.37
N SER A 328 -7.19 20.61 15.77
CA SER A 328 -6.00 21.43 16.01
C SER A 328 -6.12 22.65 15.11
N SER A 329 -6.40 23.80 15.72
CA SER A 329 -6.36 25.10 15.08
C SER A 329 -4.92 25.62 15.04
N ASP A 330 -4.01 24.92 14.36
CA ASP A 330 -2.72 25.49 13.98
C ASP A 330 -2.79 25.93 12.51
N ILE A 331 -3.24 27.17 12.35
CA ILE A 331 -3.21 27.91 11.10
C ILE A 331 -1.76 28.34 10.88
N ASN A 332 -0.97 27.53 10.19
CA ASN A 332 0.19 28.02 9.44
C ASN A 332 0.64 27.03 8.34
N ASN A 333 0.55 27.53 7.11
CA ASN A 333 1.20 27.10 5.87
C ASN A 333 0.86 25.72 5.25
N HIS A 334 0.14 25.82 4.12
CA HIS A 334 0.26 24.99 2.92
C HIS A 334 -0.20 23.52 2.88
N GLU A 335 -1.08 23.08 3.78
CA GLU A 335 -1.80 21.80 3.60
C GLU A 335 -3.31 21.97 3.36
N LYS A 336 -3.83 21.13 2.46
CA LYS A 336 -5.24 21.10 2.03
C LYS A 336 -6.15 20.81 3.23
N ILE A 337 -7.08 21.71 3.51
CA ILE A 337 -8.09 21.51 4.56
C ILE A 337 -9.22 20.65 4.00
N TYR A 338 -9.35 19.43 4.50
CA TYR A 338 -10.55 18.61 4.32
C TYR A 338 -11.36 18.63 5.62
N ALA A 339 -12.43 19.43 5.67
CA ALA A 339 -13.44 19.30 6.71
C ALA A 339 -14.47 18.27 6.21
N ILE A 340 -14.56 17.12 6.89
CA ILE A 340 -15.50 16.04 6.56
C ILE A 340 -16.71 16.19 7.47
N ILE A 341 -17.90 16.37 6.89
CA ILE A 341 -19.18 16.28 7.60
C ILE A 341 -19.94 15.11 6.98
N LEU A 342 -20.26 14.13 7.83
CA LEU A 342 -20.98 12.92 7.46
C LEU A 342 -22.50 13.18 7.49
N ILE A 343 -23.15 13.14 6.33
CA ILE A 343 -24.62 13.11 6.21
C ILE A 343 -25.02 11.67 5.90
N ASN A 344 -25.67 10.96 6.82
CA ASN A 344 -25.92 9.53 6.65
C ASN A 344 -27.22 9.26 5.88
N ILE A 345 -27.19 8.33 4.94
CA ILE A 345 -28.39 7.83 4.25
C ILE A 345 -28.43 6.31 4.41
N TYR A 346 -29.57 5.79 4.88
CA TYR A 346 -29.87 4.37 5.01
C TYR A 346 -31.07 4.01 4.14
#